data_AF-F6B2M8-F1
#
_entry.id   AF-F6B2M8-F1
#
_cell.length_a   1.000
_cell.length_b   1.000
_cell.length_c   1.000
_cell.angle_alpha   90.00
_cell.angle_beta   90.00
_cell.angle_gamma   90.00
#
_symmetry.space_group_name_H-M   'P 1'
#
loop_
_entity.id
_entity.type
_entity.pdbx_description
1 polymer ?
#
loop_
_entity_poly.entity_id
_entity_poly.type
_entity_poly.pdbx_seq_one_letter_code
_entity_poly.pdbx_strand_id
1 'polypeptide(L)'
;MIQYRSWAEVPAYLKTKMKLEKLGLMPKYIDSPDAAIVVYDRHGYKRYYLYDIDRCIPIPNYTAPSADAENIEMTTENLAEALYVVNKFAKKMRDQKKYNYDAGQHDMVKQSRIKEQELYDLKEKVLSKMLAEERARILGIHKQTVENKQGELWENHLLLIAAGDYDFHRPARAKDIDKYPYLGEIDIIPADKKRATKLLFAESFKLLQKYLEN
;
A
#
# COMPACT_ATOMS: atom_id res chain seq x y z
N MET A 1 -32.91 8.99 -11.78
CA MET A 1 -31.58 9.27 -11.21
C MET A 1 -31.11 10.60 -11.77
N ILE A 2 -30.87 11.58 -10.91
CA ILE A 2 -30.42 12.93 -11.31
C ILE A 2 -28.97 12.84 -11.82
N GLN A 3 -28.61 13.62 -12.83
CA GLN A 3 -27.25 13.65 -13.38
C GLN A 3 -26.66 15.07 -13.33
N TYR A 4 -25.55 15.21 -12.61
CA TYR A 4 -24.77 16.44 -12.51
C TYR A 4 -23.62 16.47 -13.53
N ARG A 5 -23.20 17.67 -13.93
CA ARG A 5 -22.10 17.88 -14.89
C ARG A 5 -20.85 18.49 -14.24
N SER A 6 -21.00 19.10 -13.06
CA SER A 6 -19.91 19.66 -12.28
C SER A 6 -20.02 19.30 -10.80
N TRP A 7 -18.87 19.16 -10.13
CA TRP A 7 -18.83 18.93 -8.68
C TRP A 7 -19.42 20.08 -7.87
N ALA A 8 -19.43 21.29 -8.42
CA ALA A 8 -20.04 22.46 -7.78
C ALA A 8 -21.57 22.38 -7.72
N GLU A 9 -22.19 21.60 -8.62
CA GLU A 9 -23.63 21.42 -8.69
C GLU A 9 -24.12 20.30 -7.76
N VAL A 10 -23.22 19.43 -7.31
CA VAL A 10 -23.56 18.28 -6.48
C VAL A 10 -23.90 18.76 -5.07
N PRO A 11 -25.15 18.56 -4.59
CA PRO A 11 -25.52 18.90 -3.23
C PRO A 11 -24.63 18.24 -2.19
N ALA A 12 -24.39 18.93 -1.07
CA ALA A 12 -23.48 18.46 -0.03
C ALA A 12 -23.87 17.11 0.58
N TYR A 13 -25.17 16.78 0.61
CA TYR A 13 -25.70 15.52 1.15
C TYR A 13 -25.47 14.32 0.21
N LEU A 14 -25.12 14.55 -1.06
CA LEU A 14 -24.78 13.49 -2.01
C LEU A 14 -23.28 13.22 -2.02
N LYS A 15 -22.89 11.98 -1.73
CA LYS A 15 -21.49 11.55 -1.67
C LYS A 15 -21.25 10.32 -2.54
N THR A 16 -20.03 10.20 -3.06
CA THR A 16 -19.57 8.95 -3.67
C THR A 16 -19.35 7.88 -2.61
N LYS A 17 -19.42 6.61 -2.99
CA LYS A 17 -19.12 5.47 -2.09
C LYS A 17 -17.82 5.67 -1.29
N MET A 18 -16.75 6.07 -1.97
CA MET A 18 -15.45 6.35 -1.33
C MET A 18 -15.52 7.43 -0.25
N LYS A 19 -16.30 8.51 -0.48
CA LYS A 19 -16.48 9.58 0.51
C LYS A 19 -17.34 9.10 1.68
N LEU A 20 -18.34 8.25 1.43
CA LEU A 20 -19.14 7.62 2.49
C LEU A 20 -18.30 6.68 3.35
N GLU A 21 -17.44 5.85 2.74
CA GLU A 21 -16.53 4.95 3.48
C GLU A 21 -15.60 5.74 4.41
N LYS A 22 -15.15 6.93 4.00
CA LYS A 22 -14.39 7.86 4.85
C LYS A 22 -15.20 8.49 6.00
N LEU A 23 -16.52 8.44 5.92
CA LEU A 23 -17.44 8.91 6.97
C LEU A 23 -17.98 7.75 7.83
N GLY A 24 -17.51 6.51 7.58
CA GLY A 24 -18.04 5.33 8.25
C GLY A 24 -19.41 4.89 7.78
N LEU A 25 -19.79 5.31 6.58
CA LEU A 25 -21.09 5.03 5.98
C LEU A 25 -20.93 4.16 4.74
N MET A 26 -21.91 3.32 4.47
CA MET A 26 -22.05 2.60 3.20
C MET A 26 -23.47 2.72 2.67
N PRO A 27 -23.66 2.76 1.34
CA PRO A 27 -25.01 2.74 0.76
C PRO A 27 -25.76 1.47 1.19
N LYS A 28 -27.00 1.63 1.63
CA LYS A 28 -27.89 0.49 1.93
C LYS A 28 -28.14 -0.36 0.69
N TYR A 29 -28.24 0.28 -0.48
CA TYR A 29 -28.43 -0.35 -1.79
C TYR A 29 -27.41 0.21 -2.79
N ILE A 30 -26.28 -0.48 -2.95
CA ILE A 30 -25.21 -0.02 -3.86
C ILE A 30 -25.65 0.04 -5.32
N ASP A 31 -26.57 -0.83 -5.73
CA ASP A 31 -27.07 -0.89 -7.12
C ASP A 31 -28.18 0.13 -7.39
N SER A 32 -28.56 0.94 -6.39
CA SER A 32 -29.61 1.96 -6.51
C SER A 32 -29.08 3.35 -6.10
N PRO A 33 -28.24 3.99 -6.92
CA PRO A 33 -27.71 5.31 -6.59
C PRO A 33 -28.76 6.41 -6.79
N ASP A 34 -28.74 7.40 -5.89
CA ASP A 34 -29.69 8.52 -5.90
C ASP A 34 -29.39 9.50 -7.05
N ALA A 35 -28.11 9.64 -7.38
CA ALA A 35 -27.65 10.46 -8.50
C ALA A 35 -26.36 9.94 -9.13
N ALA A 36 -25.98 10.56 -10.25
CA ALA A 36 -24.66 10.39 -10.84
C ALA A 36 -24.06 11.76 -11.17
N ILE A 37 -22.74 11.85 -11.18
CA ILE A 37 -22.03 12.97 -11.79
C ILE A 37 -21.18 12.45 -12.94
N VAL A 38 -21.23 13.15 -14.08
CA VAL A 38 -20.36 12.89 -15.23
C VAL A 38 -19.43 14.08 -15.39
N VAL A 39 -18.13 13.86 -15.17
CA VAL A 39 -17.10 14.87 -15.33
C VAL A 39 -16.18 14.52 -16.49
N TYR A 40 -15.68 15.53 -17.19
CA TYR A 40 -14.66 15.37 -18.21
C TYR A 40 -13.29 15.72 -17.61
N ASP A 41 -12.33 14.80 -17.72
CA ASP A 41 -10.93 15.08 -17.41
C ASP A 41 -10.03 14.82 -18.63
N ARG A 42 -8.71 15.00 -18.47
CA ARG A 42 -7.71 14.78 -19.53
C ARG A 42 -7.69 13.35 -20.10
N HIS A 43 -8.38 12.40 -19.46
CA HIS A 43 -8.51 10.99 -19.86
C HIS A 43 -9.93 10.65 -20.33
N GLY A 44 -10.81 11.64 -20.48
CA GLY A 44 -12.16 11.48 -21.02
C GLY A 44 -13.26 11.64 -19.97
N TYR A 45 -14.46 11.17 -20.32
CA TYR A 45 -15.63 11.24 -19.44
C TYR A 45 -15.58 10.16 -18.37
N LYS A 46 -15.75 10.57 -17.11
CA LYS A 46 -15.87 9.68 -15.95
C LYS A 46 -17.22 9.86 -15.29
N ARG A 47 -17.87 8.74 -14.99
CA ARG A 47 -19.15 8.69 -14.27
C ARG A 47 -18.92 8.22 -12.84
N TYR A 48 -19.43 8.97 -11.87
CA TYR A 48 -19.43 8.58 -10.47
C TYR A 48 -20.87 8.48 -9.96
N TYR A 49 -21.18 7.38 -9.27
CA TYR A 49 -22.45 7.22 -8.56
C TYR A 49 -22.42 7.95 -7.23
N LEU A 50 -23.52 8.62 -6.91
CA LEU A 50 -23.74 9.41 -5.71
C LEU A 50 -24.90 8.82 -4.93
N TYR A 51 -24.76 8.82 -3.62
CA TYR A 51 -25.75 8.31 -2.69
C TYR A 51 -26.05 9.37 -1.64
N ASP A 52 -27.30 9.41 -1.23
CA ASP A 52 -27.78 10.26 -0.15
C ASP A 52 -27.27 9.72 1.19
N ILE A 53 -26.57 10.57 1.94
CA ILE A 53 -26.05 10.25 3.27
C ILE A 53 -27.16 9.73 4.19
N ASP A 54 -28.37 10.30 4.13
CA ASP A 54 -29.48 9.97 5.02
C ASP A 54 -30.09 8.58 4.72
N ARG A 55 -29.75 8.00 3.56
CA ARG A 55 -30.17 6.65 3.13
C ARG A 55 -29.08 5.59 3.33
N CYS A 56 -27.92 5.98 3.84
CA CYS A 56 -26.79 5.09 4.10
C CYS A 56 -26.88 4.43 5.48
N ILE A 57 -26.15 3.34 5.66
CA ILE A 57 -26.02 2.64 6.94
C ILE A 57 -24.58 2.74 7.46
N PRO A 58 -24.37 2.71 8.79
CA PRO A 58 -23.04 2.63 9.36
C PRO A 58 -22.30 1.36 8.91
N ILE A 59 -21.00 1.48 8.64
CA ILE A 59 -20.13 0.33 8.40
C ILE A 59 -19.87 -0.36 9.75
N PRO A 60 -20.18 -1.67 9.91
CA PRO A 60 -19.89 -2.39 11.14
C PRO A 60 -18.40 -2.38 11.47
N ASN A 61 -18.06 -2.15 12.74
CA ASN A 61 -16.67 -2.05 13.22
C ASN A 61 -15.84 -0.97 12.52
N TYR A 62 -16.49 0.09 12.04
CA TYR A 62 -15.79 1.24 11.49
C TYR A 62 -15.04 2.00 12.58
N THR A 63 -13.72 1.95 12.51
CA THR A 63 -12.86 2.89 13.20
C THR A 63 -12.61 4.04 12.25
N ALA A 64 -13.11 5.23 12.59
CA ALA A 64 -12.72 6.44 11.88
C ALA A 64 -11.19 6.51 11.81
N PRO A 65 -10.58 6.99 10.70
CA PRO A 65 -9.18 7.40 10.74
C PRO A 65 -9.04 8.28 11.98
N SER A 66 -8.16 7.88 12.89
CA SER A 66 -7.99 8.62 14.14
C SER A 66 -7.73 10.09 13.80
N ALA A 67 -8.23 11.04 14.60
CA ALA A 67 -7.85 12.45 14.44
C ALA A 67 -6.31 12.62 14.48
N ASP A 68 -5.61 11.63 15.06
CA ASP A 68 -4.15 11.49 15.11
C ASP A 68 -3.50 11.04 13.79
N ALA A 69 -4.27 10.63 12.77
CA ALA A 69 -3.76 10.25 11.45
C ALA A 69 -3.02 11.39 10.74
N GLU A 70 -3.25 12.65 11.15
CA GLU A 70 -2.51 13.81 10.66
C GLU A 70 -1.24 14.12 11.47
N ASN A 71 -1.13 13.60 12.68
CA ASN A 71 -0.06 13.90 13.65
C ASN A 71 0.70 12.64 14.11
N ILE A 72 0.88 11.65 13.23
CA ILE A 72 1.78 10.53 13.53
C ILE A 72 3.21 11.07 13.60
N GLU A 73 3.83 10.97 14.77
CA GLU A 73 5.22 11.40 14.98
C GLU A 73 6.20 10.57 14.12
N MET A 74 7.22 11.23 13.57
CA MET A 74 8.27 10.60 12.75
C MET A 74 9.37 9.96 13.62
N THR A 75 8.96 9.08 14.53
CA THR A 75 9.87 8.22 15.29
C THR A 75 10.34 7.05 14.44
N THR A 76 11.46 6.43 14.83
CA THR A 76 12.00 5.26 14.13
C THR A 76 11.02 4.09 14.15
N GLU A 77 10.31 3.91 15.26
CA GLU A 77 9.31 2.86 15.48
C GLU A 77 8.13 3.04 14.53
N ASN A 78 7.59 4.26 14.43
CA ASN A 78 6.47 4.57 13.55
C ASN A 78 6.85 4.44 12.07
N LEU A 79 8.05 4.88 11.70
CA LEU A 79 8.57 4.72 10.33
C LEU A 79 8.77 3.25 9.97
N ALA A 80 9.33 2.45 10.88
CA ALA A 80 9.52 1.02 10.67
C ALA A 80 8.19 0.27 10.57
N GLU A 81 7.23 0.57 11.44
CA GLU A 81 5.88 -0.01 11.37
C GLU A 81 5.18 0.37 10.05
N ALA A 82 5.23 1.64 9.66
CA ALA A 82 4.65 2.11 8.41
C ALA A 82 5.26 1.42 7.19
N LEU A 83 6.59 1.28 7.18
CA LEU A 83 7.32 0.57 6.15
C LEU A 83 6.94 -0.91 6.08
N TYR A 84 6.74 -1.56 7.24
CA TYR A 84 6.25 -2.94 7.31
C TYR A 84 4.84 -3.08 6.72
N VAL A 85 3.91 -2.17 7.05
CA VAL A 85 2.54 -2.17 6.52
C VAL A 85 2.55 -2.02 5.00
N VAL A 86 3.32 -1.06 4.47
CA VAL A 86 3.46 -0.82 3.02
C VAL A 86 4.07 -2.03 2.30
N ASN A 87 5.16 -2.60 2.84
CA ASN A 87 5.82 -3.77 2.26
C ASN A 87 4.90 -5.00 2.24
N LYS A 88 4.08 -5.20 3.29
CA LYS A 88 3.09 -6.29 3.32
C LYS A 88 1.96 -6.06 2.32
N PHE A 89 1.51 -4.82 2.15
CA PHE A 89 0.53 -4.49 1.11
C PHE A 89 1.07 -4.79 -0.29
N ALA A 90 2.33 -4.40 -0.60
CA ALA A 90 2.96 -4.70 -1.88
C ALA A 90 3.02 -6.22 -2.16
N LYS A 91 3.36 -7.04 -1.15
CA LYS A 91 3.35 -8.50 -1.28
C LYS A 91 1.97 -9.09 -1.53
N LYS A 92 0.92 -8.57 -0.88
CA LYS A 92 -0.46 -8.98 -1.16
C LYS A 92 -0.88 -8.65 -2.59
N MET A 93 -0.52 -7.46 -3.08
CA MET A 93 -0.75 -7.06 -4.47
C MET A 93 -0.04 -8.01 -5.44
N ARG A 94 1.20 -8.39 -5.14
CA ARG A 94 1.96 -9.38 -5.91
C ARG A 94 1.20 -10.69 -6.06
N ASP A 95 0.74 -11.24 -4.95
CA ASP A 95 0.10 -12.55 -4.91
C ASP A 95 -1.28 -12.53 -5.61
N GLN A 96 -2.03 -11.43 -5.47
CA GLN A 96 -3.33 -11.22 -6.14
C GLN A 96 -3.23 -11.11 -7.66
N LYS A 97 -2.10 -10.62 -8.21
CA LYS A 97 -1.92 -10.46 -9.66
C LYS A 97 -2.04 -11.78 -10.42
N LYS A 98 -1.62 -12.90 -9.83
CA LYS A 98 -1.72 -14.22 -10.47
C LYS A 98 -3.18 -14.57 -10.74
N TYR A 99 -4.03 -14.43 -9.72
CA TYR A 99 -5.46 -14.64 -9.83
C TYR A 99 -6.12 -13.72 -10.86
N ASN A 100 -5.80 -12.42 -10.85
CA ASN A 100 -6.39 -11.46 -11.78
C ASN A 100 -5.95 -11.69 -13.24
N TYR A 101 -4.74 -12.22 -13.44
CA TYR A 101 -4.25 -12.60 -14.76
C TYR A 101 -5.01 -13.80 -15.31
N ASP A 102 -5.18 -14.84 -14.49
CA ASP A 102 -5.91 -16.05 -14.85
C ASP A 102 -7.40 -15.76 -15.10
N ALA A 103 -7.96 -14.73 -14.45
CA ALA A 103 -9.32 -14.22 -14.65
C ALA A 103 -9.49 -13.27 -15.85
N GLY A 104 -8.44 -13.05 -16.66
CA GLY A 104 -8.50 -12.18 -17.86
C GLY A 104 -8.58 -10.68 -17.58
N GLN A 105 -8.35 -10.24 -16.33
CA GLN A 105 -8.43 -8.83 -15.91
C GLN A 105 -7.11 -8.07 -16.17
N HIS A 106 -6.63 -8.07 -17.41
CA HIS A 106 -5.29 -7.60 -17.77
C HIS A 106 -5.01 -6.13 -17.42
N ASP A 107 -6.01 -5.24 -17.51
CA ASP A 107 -5.85 -3.84 -17.10
C ASP A 107 -5.61 -3.70 -15.60
N MET A 108 -6.32 -4.49 -14.78
CA MET A 108 -6.12 -4.51 -13.33
C MET A 108 -4.75 -5.07 -12.96
N VAL A 109 -4.26 -6.07 -13.70
CA VAL A 109 -2.89 -6.59 -13.53
C VAL A 109 -1.85 -5.51 -13.85
N LYS A 110 -2.05 -4.75 -14.93
CA LYS A 110 -1.15 -3.65 -15.31
C LYS A 110 -1.09 -2.56 -14.23
N GLN A 111 -2.25 -2.11 -13.74
CA GLN A 111 -2.31 -1.13 -12.65
C GLN A 111 -1.69 -1.66 -11.36
N SER A 112 -1.95 -2.93 -11.02
CA SER A 112 -1.37 -3.58 -9.85
C SER A 112 0.15 -3.66 -9.93
N ARG A 113 0.71 -3.91 -11.13
CA ARG A 113 2.16 -3.92 -11.37
C ARG A 113 2.78 -2.54 -11.14
N ILE A 114 2.16 -1.50 -11.70
CA ILE A 114 2.63 -0.11 -11.51
C ILE A 114 2.61 0.22 -10.01
N LYS A 115 1.51 -0.10 -9.33
CA LYS A 115 1.37 0.21 -7.91
C LYS A 115 2.37 -0.55 -7.04
N GLU A 116 2.60 -1.82 -7.32
CA GLU A 116 3.61 -2.61 -6.61
C GLU A 116 5.02 -2.01 -6.78
N GLN A 117 5.38 -1.60 -8.00
CA GLN A 117 6.67 -0.95 -8.27
C GLN A 117 6.82 0.34 -7.45
N GLU A 118 5.80 1.21 -7.44
CA GLU A 118 5.80 2.44 -6.64
C GLU A 118 6.07 2.17 -5.15
N LEU A 119 5.51 1.08 -4.60
CA LEU A 119 5.67 0.74 -3.19
C LEU A 119 7.06 0.15 -2.89
N TYR A 120 7.65 -0.61 -3.81
CA TYR A 120 9.04 -1.06 -3.66
C TYR A 120 10.02 0.10 -3.78
N ASP A 121 9.78 1.03 -4.71
CA ASP A 121 10.60 2.24 -4.86
C ASP A 121 10.51 3.12 -3.61
N LEU A 122 9.29 3.31 -3.07
CA LEU A 122 9.08 4.02 -1.81
C LEU A 122 9.87 3.34 -0.68
N LYS A 123 9.78 2.02 -0.56
CA LYS A 123 10.51 1.25 0.45
C LYS A 123 12.03 1.44 0.32
N GLU A 124 12.57 1.37 -0.90
CA GLU A 124 14.01 1.53 -1.11
C GLU A 124 14.49 2.93 -0.73
N LYS A 125 13.75 3.98 -1.13
CA LYS A 125 14.06 5.37 -0.76
C LYS A 125 14.04 5.57 0.75
N VAL A 126 12.98 5.11 1.42
CA VAL A 126 12.83 5.22 2.88
C VAL A 126 13.97 4.49 3.59
N LEU A 127 14.25 3.24 3.24
CA LEU A 127 15.35 2.48 3.86
C LEU A 127 16.70 3.15 3.64
N SER A 128 16.94 3.69 2.44
CA SER A 128 18.19 4.40 2.15
C SER A 128 18.35 5.66 3.02
N LYS A 129 17.27 6.44 3.19
CA LYS A 129 17.27 7.60 4.08
C LYS A 129 17.41 7.20 5.55
N MET A 130 16.68 6.17 6.01
CA MET A 130 16.81 5.65 7.38
C MET A 130 18.22 5.15 7.69
N LEU A 131 18.91 4.52 6.74
CA LEU A 131 20.31 4.11 6.89
C LEU A 131 21.25 5.33 6.98
N ALA A 132 20.99 6.39 6.19
CA ALA A 132 21.79 7.61 6.23
C ALA A 132 21.59 8.41 7.53
N GLU A 133 20.38 8.37 8.10
CA GLU A 133 20.04 9.00 9.39
C GLU A 133 20.28 8.10 10.61
N GLU A 134 20.95 6.96 10.44
CA GLU A 134 21.23 5.99 11.50
C GLU A 134 19.98 5.46 12.24
N ARG A 135 18.80 5.58 11.61
CA ARG A 135 17.52 5.01 12.08
C ARG A 135 17.34 3.54 11.70
N ALA A 136 18.21 3.02 10.85
CA ALA A 136 18.27 1.61 10.46
C ALA A 136 19.72 1.15 10.43
N ARG A 137 19.92 -0.17 10.55
CA ARG A 137 21.25 -0.79 10.48
C ARG A 137 21.23 -2.01 9.57
N ILE A 138 22.31 -2.19 8.84
CA ILE A 138 22.53 -3.41 8.05
C ILE A 138 23.07 -4.48 8.98
N LEU A 139 22.45 -5.66 8.94
CA LEU A 139 22.86 -6.80 9.76
C LEU A 139 23.76 -7.78 9.00
N GLY A 140 23.48 -8.00 7.71
CA GLY A 140 24.18 -9.01 6.92
C GLY A 140 23.47 -9.39 5.64
N ILE A 141 23.90 -10.48 5.03
CA ILE A 141 23.38 -11.01 3.77
C ILE A 141 22.68 -12.35 4.03
N HIS A 142 21.43 -12.46 3.60
CA HIS A 142 20.77 -13.75 3.42
C HIS A 142 20.84 -14.20 1.96
N LYS A 143 20.78 -15.51 1.76
CA LYS A 143 20.58 -16.12 0.45
C LYS A 143 19.18 -16.70 0.37
N GLN A 144 18.53 -16.54 -0.77
CA GLN A 144 17.21 -17.09 -1.04
C GLN A 144 17.22 -17.78 -2.40
N THR A 145 16.93 -19.07 -2.41
CA THR A 145 16.76 -19.85 -3.64
C THR A 145 15.30 -19.75 -4.09
N VAL A 146 15.08 -19.42 -5.36
CA VAL A 146 13.73 -19.29 -5.92
C VAL A 146 13.70 -19.97 -7.29
N GLU A 147 12.60 -20.65 -7.56
CA GLU A 147 12.34 -21.29 -8.85
C GLU A 147 11.69 -20.31 -9.83
N ASN A 148 12.18 -20.27 -11.06
CA ASN A 148 11.58 -19.48 -12.13
C ASN A 148 10.39 -20.22 -12.79
N LYS A 149 9.76 -19.61 -13.80
CA LYS A 149 8.60 -20.22 -14.49
C LYS A 149 8.95 -21.47 -15.31
N GLN A 150 10.24 -21.67 -15.60
CA GLN A 150 10.78 -22.78 -16.36
C GLN A 150 11.28 -23.92 -15.45
N GLY A 151 11.13 -23.79 -14.13
CA GLY A 151 11.61 -24.78 -13.15
C GLY A 151 13.09 -24.65 -12.80
N GLU A 152 13.78 -23.61 -13.27
CA GLU A 152 15.19 -23.39 -12.97
C GLU A 152 15.33 -22.65 -11.64
N LEU A 153 16.23 -23.13 -10.80
CA LEU A 153 16.55 -22.50 -9.53
C LEU A 153 17.55 -21.37 -9.73
N TRP A 154 17.26 -20.19 -9.19
CA TRP A 154 18.22 -19.09 -9.09
C TRP A 154 18.46 -18.70 -7.64
N GLU A 155 19.56 -18.00 -7.38
CA GLU A 155 19.96 -17.58 -6.05
C GLU A 155 19.92 -16.05 -5.95
N ASN A 156 19.16 -15.55 -4.97
CA ASN A 156 19.07 -14.13 -4.66
C ASN A 156 19.82 -13.82 -3.37
N HIS A 157 20.78 -12.91 -3.44
CA HIS A 157 21.42 -12.34 -2.26
C HIS A 157 20.60 -11.14 -1.77
N LEU A 158 20.21 -11.16 -0.51
CA LEU A 158 19.32 -10.18 0.11
C LEU A 158 20.03 -9.51 1.30
N LEU A 159 20.15 -8.20 1.25
CA LEU A 159 20.66 -7.40 2.36
C LEU A 159 19.59 -7.29 3.45
N LEU A 160 19.91 -7.78 4.64
CA LEU A 160 19.06 -7.67 5.83
C LEU A 160 19.31 -6.33 6.53
N ILE A 161 18.24 -5.57 6.69
CA ILE A 161 18.23 -4.25 7.33
C ILE A 161 17.24 -4.30 8.49
N ALA A 162 17.70 -3.99 9.70
CA ALA A 162 16.86 -3.83 10.88
C ALA A 162 16.53 -2.35 11.11
N ALA A 163 15.27 -2.05 11.41
CA ALA A 163 14.81 -0.72 11.81
C ALA A 163 13.71 -0.84 12.87
N GLY A 164 13.94 -0.27 14.05
CA GLY A 164 13.10 -0.54 15.22
C GLY A 164 12.97 -2.05 15.47
N ASP A 165 11.75 -2.53 15.66
CA ASP A 165 11.46 -3.96 15.85
C ASP A 165 11.36 -4.77 14.55
N TYR A 166 11.51 -4.14 13.38
CA TYR A 166 11.21 -4.74 12.08
C TYR A 166 12.45 -5.00 11.24
N ASP A 167 12.38 -6.10 10.49
CA ASP A 167 13.42 -6.51 9.55
C ASP A 167 12.93 -6.39 8.11
N PHE A 168 13.83 -5.91 7.25
CA PHE A 168 13.58 -5.68 5.85
C PHE A 168 14.68 -6.29 5.00
N HIS A 169 14.28 -6.80 3.85
CA HIS A 169 15.18 -7.25 2.80
C HIS A 169 15.12 -6.33 1.60
N ARG A 170 16.27 -6.06 1.01
CA ARG A 170 16.40 -5.54 -0.36
C ARG A 170 17.42 -6.38 -1.14
N PRO A 171 17.37 -6.38 -2.48
CA PRO A 171 18.43 -7.01 -3.28
C PRO A 171 19.81 -6.47 -2.89
N ALA A 172 20.76 -7.37 -2.61
CA ALA A 172 22.13 -7.00 -2.31
C ALA A 172 22.84 -6.55 -3.60
N ARG A 173 23.65 -5.50 -3.49
CA ARG A 173 24.60 -5.11 -4.55
C ARG A 173 25.88 -5.92 -4.39
N ALA A 174 26.68 -6.04 -5.45
CA ALA A 174 27.96 -6.78 -5.39
C ALA A 174 28.82 -6.34 -4.20
N LYS A 175 28.97 -5.01 -4.01
CA LYS A 175 29.70 -4.43 -2.87
C LYS A 175 29.14 -4.77 -1.49
N ASP A 176 27.85 -5.11 -1.40
CA ASP A 176 27.22 -5.45 -0.13
C ASP A 176 27.61 -6.88 0.28
N ILE A 177 27.79 -7.78 -0.68
CA ILE A 177 28.16 -9.20 -0.47
C ILE A 177 29.56 -9.28 0.14
N ASP A 178 30.51 -8.48 -0.36
CA ASP A 178 31.88 -8.47 0.17
C ASP A 178 31.99 -7.77 1.52
N LYS A 179 31.07 -6.84 1.82
CA LYS A 179 31.16 -5.95 2.98
C LYS A 179 30.51 -6.53 4.24
N TYR A 180 29.44 -7.31 4.10
CA TYR A 180 28.60 -7.71 5.22
C TYR A 180 28.61 -9.23 5.42
N PRO A 181 28.51 -9.72 6.67
CA PRO A 181 28.58 -11.14 6.97
C PRO A 181 27.41 -11.90 6.35
N TYR A 182 27.68 -13.12 5.91
CA TYR A 182 26.65 -14.07 5.52
C TYR A 182 25.90 -14.59 6.75
N LEU A 183 24.57 -14.51 6.71
CA LEU A 183 23.68 -14.85 7.82
C LEU A 183 22.89 -16.15 7.58
N GLY A 184 23.09 -16.80 6.43
CA GLY A 184 22.44 -18.07 6.09
C GLY A 184 21.36 -17.96 5.00
N GLU A 185 20.70 -19.08 4.78
CA GLU A 185 19.64 -19.22 3.78
C GLU A 185 18.27 -18.98 4.38
N ILE A 186 17.37 -18.39 3.60
CA ILE A 186 15.98 -18.14 3.99
C ILE A 186 15.00 -18.58 2.89
N ASP A 187 13.82 -19.00 3.33
CA ASP A 187 12.68 -19.26 2.44
C ASP A 187 12.05 -17.97 1.90
N ILE A 188 11.10 -18.13 0.98
CA ILE A 188 10.27 -17.05 0.46
C ILE A 188 9.43 -16.45 1.61
N ILE A 189 9.67 -15.17 1.90
CA ILE A 189 8.99 -14.48 3.00
C ILE A 189 7.53 -14.20 2.63
N PRO A 190 6.54 -14.79 3.35
CA PRO A 190 5.12 -14.70 2.99
C PRO A 190 4.53 -13.29 3.17
N ALA A 191 3.41 -13.04 2.50
CA ALA A 191 2.66 -11.78 2.55
C ALA A 191 1.85 -11.58 3.85
N ASP A 192 1.63 -12.65 4.63
CA ASP A 192 0.78 -12.59 5.81
C ASP A 192 1.36 -11.70 6.91
N LYS A 193 0.46 -10.96 7.58
CA LYS A 193 0.80 -10.14 8.74
C LYS A 193 1.00 -11.08 9.93
N LYS A 194 2.26 -11.30 10.32
CA LYS A 194 2.61 -12.04 11.53
C LYS A 194 2.56 -11.19 12.81
N ARG A 195 2.31 -9.88 12.66
CA ARG A 195 2.32 -8.90 13.74
C ARG A 195 1.09 -8.01 13.62
N ALA A 196 0.44 -7.71 14.75
CA ALA A 196 -0.56 -6.66 14.84
C ALA A 196 0.11 -5.32 14.54
N THR A 197 -0.58 -4.46 13.78
CA THR A 197 -0.12 -3.12 13.43
C THR A 197 -1.20 -2.13 13.84
N LYS A 198 -0.81 -1.02 14.46
CA LYS A 198 -1.66 0.12 14.81
C LYS A 198 -1.95 1.00 13.61
N LEU A 199 -1.02 1.06 12.65
CA LEU A 199 -1.14 1.90 11.46
C LEU A 199 -1.93 1.23 10.33
N LEU A 200 -2.79 2.02 9.69
CA LEU A 200 -3.46 1.68 8.43
C LEU A 200 -2.55 1.99 7.24
N PHE A 201 -2.80 1.34 6.10
CA PHE A 201 -1.98 1.55 4.90
C PHE A 201 -1.92 3.02 4.45
N ALA A 202 -3.05 3.74 4.47
CA ALA A 202 -3.10 5.13 4.03
C ALA A 202 -2.26 6.05 4.95
N GLU A 203 -2.34 5.82 6.26
CA GLU A 203 -1.57 6.52 7.28
C GLU A 203 -0.07 6.23 7.11
N SER A 204 0.28 4.95 6.96
CA SER A 204 1.65 4.51 6.71
C SER A 204 2.23 5.14 5.43
N PHE A 205 1.48 5.11 4.34
CA PHE A 205 1.91 5.69 3.07
C PHE A 205 2.14 7.20 3.18
N LYS A 206 1.21 7.94 3.82
CA LYS A 206 1.32 9.39 4.05
C LYS A 206 2.53 9.72 4.94
N LEU A 207 2.74 8.97 6.03
CA LEU A 207 3.89 9.17 6.92
C LEU A 207 5.22 8.98 6.18
N LEU A 208 5.35 7.93 5.37
CA LEU A 208 6.57 7.66 4.61
C LEU A 208 6.83 8.71 3.52
N GLN A 209 5.78 9.22 2.86
CA GLN A 209 5.93 10.32 1.90
C GLN A 209 6.42 11.59 2.60
N LYS A 210 5.80 11.99 3.71
CA LYS A 210 6.22 13.13 4.52
C LYS A 210 7.68 12.98 4.98
N TYR A 211 8.08 11.78 5.38
CA TYR A 211 9.47 11.52 5.77
C TYR A 211 10.46 11.75 4.62
N LEU A 212 10.12 11.39 3.37
CA LEU A 212 11.00 11.61 2.22
C LEU A 212 11.05 13.06 1.72
N GLU A 213 10.07 13.88 2.07
CA GLU A 213 10.01 15.30 1.69
C GLU A 213 10.83 16.21 2.63
N ASN A 214 11.09 15.75 3.85
CA ASN A 214 12.00 16.40 4.81
C ASN A 214 13.44 15.97 4.59
#